data_AF-A0A8S3FAS7-F1
#
_entry.id   AF-A0A8S3FAS7-F1
#
_cell.length_a   1.000
_cell.length_b   1.000
_cell.length_c   1.000
_cell.angle_alpha   90.00
_cell.angle_beta   90.00
_cell.angle_gamma   90.00
#
_symmetry.space_group_name_H-M   'P 1'
#
loop_
_entity.id
_entity.type
_entity.pdbx_description
1 polymer ?
#
loop_
_entity_poly.entity_id
_entity_poly.type
_entity_poly.pdbx_seq_one_letter_code
_entity_poly.pdbx_strand_id
1 'polypeptide(L)'
;TNPIANRELITNPTSIENLNQEKSLPVIESLSKESVDRFTDSIMLKILDILPDTVYKMCELVVTTMHRNGIQWRDHFLEIIANDIKTSYLNLIELLDKNLLSQQDEELILLFLNDHHNSVLFSRTLLMSLLFEEMPFPCARIAEKFSLINYFCILIHRTTDYLKKCNEKKTPTWLAPAFIFIDLYEKVSLASKRRAIINQNYRDYNRVWQWFDERAVRWNNYPATQNKQIDDAYANGEPSCKIVIQRRNYIIQFNTMLQTNEDTHNKRPIMLTFSKPSTKTTNTDGSVPIPPTSSRTFSASHTSDDDDDDDDDDDQQP
;
A
#
# COMPACT_ATOMS: atom_id res chain seq x y z
N THR A 1 -88.95 1.72 -7.42
CA THR A 1 -89.47 0.34 -7.33
C THR A 1 -88.60 -0.55 -8.19
N ASN A 2 -88.28 -1.76 -7.71
CA ASN A 2 -87.09 -2.58 -8.02
C ASN A 2 -86.63 -2.71 -9.50
N PRO A 3 -85.31 -2.85 -9.73
CA PRO A 3 -84.68 -3.12 -11.02
C PRO A 3 -84.58 -4.63 -11.28
N ILE A 4 -84.53 -5.07 -12.54
CA ILE A 4 -83.94 -6.34 -13.01
C ILE A 4 -83.96 -6.34 -14.55
N ALA A 5 -82.92 -6.99 -15.13
CA ALA A 5 -82.67 -7.32 -16.53
C ALA A 5 -81.90 -6.24 -17.32
N ASN A 6 -80.79 -6.53 -18.01
CA ASN A 6 -80.17 -7.81 -18.34
C ASN A 6 -78.78 -7.60 -18.97
N ARG A 7 -78.01 -8.71 -19.00
CA ARG A 7 -76.86 -9.07 -19.86
C ARG A 7 -75.44 -8.85 -19.34
N GLU A 8 -74.89 -9.93 -18.79
CA GLU A 8 -73.53 -10.37 -19.05
C GLU A 8 -73.50 -11.37 -20.21
N LEU A 9 -72.45 -11.31 -21.05
CA LEU A 9 -71.73 -12.47 -21.60
C LEU A 9 -70.49 -12.00 -22.40
N ILE A 10 -69.33 -12.05 -21.71
CA ILE A 10 -68.01 -12.58 -22.12
C ILE A 10 -67.56 -12.37 -23.59
N THR A 11 -66.43 -11.68 -23.81
CA THR A 11 -65.16 -12.24 -24.35
C THR A 11 -64.09 -11.18 -24.68
N ASN A 12 -62.86 -11.50 -24.29
CA ASN A 12 -61.54 -11.04 -24.78
C ASN A 12 -60.90 -9.74 -24.23
N PRO A 13 -60.05 -9.86 -23.20
CA PRO A 13 -59.02 -8.88 -22.89
C PRO A 13 -57.68 -9.33 -23.51
N THR A 14 -57.39 -8.93 -24.75
CA THR A 14 -56.11 -9.25 -25.43
C THR A 14 -55.21 -8.05 -25.66
N SER A 15 -55.30 -7.00 -24.84
CA SER A 15 -54.60 -5.73 -25.13
C SER A 15 -53.86 -5.04 -23.98
N ILE A 16 -53.77 -5.60 -22.77
CA ILE A 16 -53.00 -4.95 -21.69
C ILE A 16 -52.28 -6.00 -20.84
N GLU A 17 -51.24 -6.62 -21.38
CA GLU A 17 -50.23 -7.34 -20.59
C GLU A 17 -48.96 -7.54 -21.44
N ASN A 18 -48.38 -6.43 -21.90
CA ASN A 18 -47.16 -6.40 -22.72
C ASN A 18 -46.08 -5.49 -22.11
N LEU A 19 -45.96 -5.46 -20.79
CA LEU A 19 -45.01 -4.58 -20.09
C LEU A 19 -44.25 -5.20 -18.92
N ASN A 20 -44.10 -6.52 -18.83
CA ASN A 20 -43.25 -7.15 -17.80
C ASN A 20 -42.49 -8.39 -18.31
N GLN A 21 -41.84 -8.29 -19.48
CA GLN A 21 -40.68 -9.15 -19.73
C GLN A 21 -39.45 -8.50 -19.11
N GLU A 22 -39.24 -8.77 -17.81
CA GLU A 22 -37.90 -8.72 -17.25
C GLU A 22 -37.04 -9.65 -18.10
N LYS A 23 -36.21 -9.06 -18.96
CA LYS A 23 -35.15 -9.76 -19.65
C LYS A 23 -34.20 -10.25 -18.56
N SER A 24 -34.36 -11.51 -18.15
CA SER A 24 -33.42 -12.18 -17.26
C SER A 24 -32.02 -11.94 -17.80
N LEU A 25 -31.19 -11.23 -17.03
CA LEU A 25 -29.78 -11.08 -17.34
C LEU A 25 -29.23 -12.47 -17.60
N PRO A 26 -28.43 -12.68 -18.67
CA PRO A 26 -27.85 -13.99 -18.92
C PRO A 26 -27.11 -14.41 -17.65
N VAL A 27 -27.47 -15.58 -17.12
CA VAL A 27 -26.74 -16.21 -16.01
C VAL A 27 -25.35 -16.49 -16.56
N ILE A 28 -24.41 -15.60 -16.28
CA ILE A 28 -23.01 -15.80 -16.65
C ILE A 28 -22.53 -16.94 -15.76
N GLU A 29 -22.42 -18.13 -16.36
CA GLU A 29 -21.82 -19.28 -15.70
C GLU A 29 -20.40 -18.89 -15.25
N SER A 30 -20.13 -19.03 -13.96
CA SER A 30 -18.83 -18.68 -13.39
C SER A 30 -17.75 -19.53 -14.05
N LEU A 31 -16.70 -18.86 -14.55
CA LEU A 31 -15.58 -19.54 -15.21
C LEU A 31 -15.00 -20.64 -14.32
N SER A 32 -14.73 -21.82 -14.89
CA SER A 32 -14.17 -22.94 -14.11
C SER A 32 -12.82 -22.56 -13.49
N LYS A 33 -12.51 -23.14 -12.33
CA LYS A 33 -11.24 -22.89 -11.62
C LYS A 33 -10.03 -23.15 -12.52
N GLU A 34 -10.06 -24.26 -13.25
CA GLU A 34 -9.00 -24.68 -14.17
C GLU A 34 -8.82 -23.71 -15.33
N SER A 35 -9.91 -23.10 -15.80
CA SER A 35 -9.86 -22.12 -16.90
C SER A 35 -9.18 -20.83 -16.47
N VAL A 36 -9.46 -20.37 -15.24
CA VAL A 36 -8.81 -19.19 -14.67
C VAL A 36 -7.34 -19.47 -14.35
N ASP A 37 -7.03 -20.61 -13.72
CA ASP A 37 -5.64 -20.97 -13.41
C ASP A 37 -4.79 -21.07 -14.70
N ARG A 38 -5.29 -21.75 -15.75
CA ARG A 38 -4.61 -21.83 -17.06
C ARG A 38 -4.37 -20.46 -17.70
N PHE A 39 -5.34 -19.55 -17.56
CA PHE A 39 -5.21 -18.19 -18.07
C PHE A 39 -4.11 -17.43 -17.34
N THR A 40 -4.11 -17.46 -16.01
CA THR A 40 -3.16 -16.71 -15.18
C THR A 40 -1.74 -17.28 -15.28
N ASP A 41 -1.59 -18.59 -15.43
CA ASP A 41 -0.29 -19.27 -15.46
C ASP A 41 0.48 -19.08 -16.79
N SER A 42 -0.20 -18.84 -17.92
CA SER A 42 0.50 -18.82 -19.23
C SER A 42 0.09 -17.73 -20.21
N ILE A 43 -1.14 -17.23 -20.11
CA ILE A 43 -1.71 -16.31 -21.11
C ILE A 43 -1.57 -14.86 -20.64
N MET A 44 -1.74 -14.62 -19.34
CA MET A 44 -1.79 -13.29 -18.78
C MET A 44 -0.50 -12.48 -19.06
N LEU A 45 0.67 -13.04 -18.79
CA LEU A 45 1.94 -12.35 -19.04
C LEU A 45 2.15 -12.07 -20.54
N LYS A 46 1.74 -12.99 -21.43
CA LYS A 46 1.79 -12.79 -22.89
C LYS A 46 0.86 -11.68 -23.35
N ILE A 47 -0.33 -11.56 -22.76
CA ILE A 47 -1.24 -10.44 -23.07
C ILE A 47 -0.60 -9.12 -22.64
N LEU A 48 0.07 -9.09 -21.50
CA LEU A 48 0.75 -7.90 -21.01
C LEU A 48 1.90 -7.46 -21.93
N ASP A 49 2.58 -8.39 -22.62
CA ASP A 49 3.57 -8.07 -23.66
C ASP A 49 2.96 -7.42 -24.90
N ILE A 50 1.72 -7.81 -25.24
CA ILE A 50 1.02 -7.31 -26.45
C ILE A 50 0.29 -6.00 -26.15
N LEU A 51 -0.29 -5.87 -24.95
CA LEU A 51 -1.16 -4.76 -24.54
C LEU A 51 -0.73 -4.22 -23.16
N PRO A 52 0.36 -3.46 -23.07
CA PRO A 52 0.85 -2.90 -21.80
C PRO A 52 -0.18 -2.00 -21.08
N ASP A 53 -1.08 -1.37 -21.83
CA ASP A 53 -2.16 -0.52 -21.28
C ASP A 53 -3.15 -1.30 -20.40
N THR A 54 -3.14 -2.63 -20.48
CA THR A 54 -4.00 -3.50 -19.65
C THR A 54 -3.45 -3.73 -18.24
N VAL A 55 -2.25 -3.26 -17.92
CA VAL A 55 -1.51 -3.58 -16.68
C VAL A 55 -2.33 -3.36 -15.39
N TYR A 56 -3.17 -2.34 -15.32
CA TYR A 56 -4.04 -2.09 -14.15
C TYR A 56 -5.09 -3.19 -13.97
N LYS A 57 -5.77 -3.57 -15.04
CA LYS A 57 -6.75 -4.68 -15.02
C LYS A 57 -6.06 -6.01 -14.74
N MET A 58 -4.84 -6.18 -15.21
CA MET A 58 -4.02 -7.36 -14.93
C MET A 58 -3.64 -7.40 -13.45
N CYS A 59 -3.27 -6.27 -12.85
CA CYS A 59 -3.03 -6.18 -11.41
C CYS A 59 -4.27 -6.61 -10.61
N GLU A 60 -5.45 -6.05 -10.91
CA GLU A 60 -6.71 -6.42 -10.24
C GLU A 60 -7.01 -7.92 -10.35
N LEU A 61 -6.82 -8.50 -11.54
CA LEU A 61 -7.01 -9.93 -11.77
C LEU A 61 -6.01 -10.78 -10.97
N VAL A 62 -4.74 -10.37 -10.94
CA VAL A 62 -3.69 -11.03 -10.16
C VAL A 62 -4.03 -11.00 -8.69
N VAL A 63 -4.35 -9.82 -8.15
CA VAL A 63 -4.71 -9.64 -6.74
C VAL A 63 -5.90 -10.53 -6.39
N THR A 64 -6.94 -10.56 -7.23
CA THR A 64 -8.11 -11.43 -7.02
C THR A 64 -7.71 -12.91 -7.05
N THR A 65 -6.83 -13.31 -7.96
CA THR A 65 -6.35 -14.69 -8.07
C THR A 65 -5.49 -15.08 -6.86
N MET A 66 -4.67 -14.17 -6.34
CA MET A 66 -3.88 -14.37 -5.12
C MET A 66 -4.76 -14.61 -3.90
N HIS A 67 -5.82 -13.83 -3.73
CA HIS A 67 -6.78 -14.03 -2.64
C HIS A 67 -7.47 -15.40 -2.74
N ARG A 68 -7.76 -15.86 -3.96
CA ARG A 68 -8.39 -17.16 -4.21
C ARG A 68 -7.46 -18.35 -3.98
N ASN A 69 -6.24 -18.28 -4.50
CA ASN A 69 -5.30 -19.40 -4.56
C ASN A 69 -4.34 -19.42 -3.36
N GLY A 70 -4.27 -18.34 -2.58
CA GLY A 70 -3.53 -18.25 -1.34
C GLY A 70 -2.05 -17.88 -1.50
N ILE A 71 -1.35 -17.86 -0.35
CA ILE A 71 0.00 -17.30 -0.23
C ILE A 71 1.07 -18.02 -1.04
N GLN A 72 0.93 -19.33 -1.26
CA GLN A 72 1.90 -20.12 -2.03
C GLN A 72 1.86 -19.71 -3.51
N TRP A 73 0.66 -19.58 -4.07
CA TRP A 73 0.46 -19.12 -5.44
C TRP A 73 0.95 -17.68 -5.61
N ARG A 74 0.63 -16.80 -4.66
CA ARG A 74 1.13 -15.41 -4.64
C ARG A 74 2.66 -15.39 -4.72
N ASP A 75 3.33 -16.08 -3.80
CA ASP A 75 4.80 -16.05 -3.73
C ASP A 75 5.42 -16.62 -5.00
N HIS A 76 4.89 -17.73 -5.54
CA HIS A 76 5.34 -18.29 -6.80
C HIS A 76 5.16 -17.31 -7.98
N PHE A 77 4.02 -16.65 -8.07
CA PHE A 77 3.74 -15.68 -9.13
C PHE A 77 4.68 -14.47 -9.06
N LEU A 78 4.94 -13.93 -7.86
CA LEU A 78 5.91 -12.85 -7.68
C LEU A 78 7.34 -13.28 -8.05
N GLU A 79 7.71 -14.54 -7.81
CA GLU A 79 9.00 -15.10 -8.26
C GLU A 79 9.10 -15.20 -9.78
N ILE A 80 8.00 -15.50 -10.48
CA ILE A 80 7.96 -15.50 -11.95
C ILE A 80 8.25 -14.08 -12.46
N ILE A 81 7.53 -13.06 -11.96
CA ILE A 81 7.75 -11.67 -12.36
C ILE A 81 9.18 -11.22 -12.06
N ALA A 82 9.70 -11.53 -10.87
CA ALA A 82 11.06 -11.16 -10.49
C ALA A 82 12.12 -11.82 -11.39
N ASN A 83 11.90 -13.07 -11.81
CA ASN A 83 12.75 -13.75 -12.79
C ASN A 83 12.67 -13.10 -14.18
N ASP A 84 11.50 -12.69 -14.64
CA ASP A 84 11.34 -12.00 -15.92
C ASP A 84 12.10 -10.65 -15.93
N ILE A 85 11.99 -9.89 -14.83
CA ILE A 85 12.74 -8.64 -14.62
C ILE A 85 14.24 -8.93 -14.65
N LYS A 86 14.71 -9.90 -13.87
CA LYS A 86 16.13 -10.29 -13.81
C LYS A 86 16.65 -10.73 -15.18
N THR A 87 15.90 -11.55 -15.91
CA THR A 87 16.28 -12.06 -17.22
C THR A 87 16.37 -10.92 -18.23
N SER A 88 15.39 -10.02 -18.23
CA SER A 88 15.40 -8.84 -19.10
C SER A 88 16.57 -7.91 -18.78
N TYR A 89 16.84 -7.67 -17.50
CA TYR A 89 18.02 -6.93 -17.05
C TYR A 89 19.33 -7.55 -17.56
N LEU A 90 19.52 -8.87 -17.39
CA LEU A 90 20.76 -9.54 -17.79
C LEU A 90 21.01 -9.41 -19.29
N ASN A 91 19.98 -9.58 -20.11
CA ASN A 91 20.08 -9.41 -21.56
C ASN A 91 20.43 -7.97 -21.94
N LEU A 92 19.79 -6.97 -21.29
CA LEU A 92 20.07 -5.55 -21.56
C LEU A 92 21.49 -5.14 -21.14
N ILE A 93 22.00 -5.65 -20.01
CA ILE A 93 23.39 -5.42 -19.61
C ILE A 93 24.36 -6.08 -20.58
N GLU A 94 24.09 -7.31 -21.01
CA GLU A 94 24.94 -7.99 -22.00
C GLU A 94 25.00 -7.22 -23.32
N LEU A 95 23.87 -6.64 -23.76
CA LEU A 95 23.82 -5.75 -24.91
C LEU A 95 24.67 -4.50 -24.68
N LEU A 96 24.53 -3.83 -23.54
CA LEU A 96 25.32 -2.64 -23.20
C LEU A 96 26.83 -2.93 -23.14
N ASP A 97 27.23 -4.06 -22.55
CA ASP A 97 28.64 -4.46 -22.43
C ASP A 97 29.26 -4.79 -23.80
N LYS A 98 28.52 -5.47 -24.70
CA LYS A 98 28.95 -5.69 -26.09
C LYS A 98 29.11 -4.37 -26.85
N ASN A 99 28.22 -3.42 -26.61
CA ASN A 99 28.19 -2.13 -27.30
C ASN A 99 29.28 -1.17 -26.82
N LEU A 100 29.76 -1.28 -25.58
CA LEU A 100 30.86 -0.45 -25.08
C LEU A 100 32.18 -0.70 -25.83
N LEU A 101 32.34 -1.89 -26.42
CA LEU A 101 33.54 -2.36 -27.11
C LEU A 101 33.56 -2.06 -28.62
N SER A 102 32.43 -1.70 -29.23
CA SER A 102 32.28 -1.56 -30.70
C SER A 102 32.02 -0.10 -31.10
N GLN A 103 32.76 0.45 -32.08
CA GLN A 103 32.72 1.86 -32.49
C GLN A 103 31.55 2.25 -33.43
N GLN A 104 30.55 1.39 -33.64
CA GLN A 104 29.42 1.67 -34.54
C GLN A 104 28.20 2.15 -33.73
N ASP A 105 28.10 3.46 -33.53
CA ASP A 105 27.28 4.03 -32.45
C ASP A 105 25.77 4.16 -32.73
N GLU A 106 25.28 4.42 -33.96
CA GLU A 106 23.86 4.80 -34.16
C GLU A 106 22.85 3.64 -34.33
N GLU A 107 23.15 2.63 -35.15
CA GLU A 107 22.23 1.50 -35.42
C GLU A 107 22.02 0.63 -34.16
N LEU A 108 23.03 0.58 -33.30
CA LEU A 108 23.00 -0.17 -32.04
C LEU A 108 22.19 0.51 -30.93
N ILE A 109 22.05 1.84 -30.95
CA ILE A 109 21.16 2.57 -30.03
C ILE A 109 19.70 2.20 -30.31
N LEU A 110 19.33 2.16 -31.58
CA LEU A 110 17.99 1.73 -31.99
C LEU A 110 17.75 0.27 -31.63
N LEU A 111 18.75 -0.59 -31.75
CA LEU A 111 18.63 -1.99 -31.31
C LEU A 111 18.39 -2.07 -29.80
N PHE A 112 19.20 -1.36 -29.00
CA PHE A 112 19.02 -1.34 -27.55
C PHE A 112 17.66 -0.76 -27.14
N LEU A 113 17.25 0.39 -27.68
CA LEU A 113 16.01 1.05 -27.26
C LEU A 113 14.74 0.33 -27.73
N ASN A 114 14.82 -0.47 -28.79
CA ASN A 114 13.69 -1.22 -29.33
C ASN A 114 13.76 -2.73 -29.02
N ASP A 115 14.72 -3.17 -28.19
CA ASP A 115 14.87 -4.57 -27.81
C ASP A 115 13.61 -5.06 -27.07
N HIS A 116 13.17 -6.30 -27.36
CA HIS A 116 12.02 -6.91 -26.72
C HIS A 116 12.14 -6.92 -25.19
N HIS A 117 13.35 -7.09 -24.64
CA HIS A 117 13.61 -7.05 -23.21
C HIS A 117 13.35 -5.68 -22.59
N ASN A 118 13.39 -4.57 -23.34
CA ASN A 118 12.92 -3.27 -22.80
C ASN A 118 11.43 -3.30 -22.50
N SER A 119 10.63 -3.86 -23.41
CA SER A 119 9.17 -3.95 -23.26
C SER A 119 8.77 -4.91 -22.13
N VAL A 120 9.46 -6.05 -22.02
CA VAL A 120 9.26 -6.99 -20.90
C VAL A 120 9.66 -6.34 -19.59
N LEU A 121 10.84 -5.71 -19.51
CA LEU A 121 11.30 -5.02 -18.31
C LEU A 121 10.33 -3.91 -17.90
N PHE A 122 9.88 -3.09 -18.85
CA PHE A 122 8.87 -2.04 -18.61
C PHE A 122 7.60 -2.61 -17.99
N SER A 123 6.98 -3.58 -18.66
CA SER A 123 5.66 -4.08 -18.27
C SER A 123 5.70 -4.88 -16.97
N ARG A 124 6.76 -5.66 -16.73
CA ARG A 124 6.93 -6.46 -15.50
C ARG A 124 7.27 -5.60 -14.32
N THR A 125 8.13 -4.60 -14.50
CA THR A 125 8.44 -3.63 -13.44
C THR A 125 7.19 -2.84 -13.07
N LEU A 126 6.41 -2.39 -14.06
CA LEU A 126 5.18 -1.66 -13.80
C LEU A 126 4.13 -2.53 -13.08
N LEU A 127 3.92 -3.77 -13.51
CA LEU A 127 3.05 -4.71 -12.81
C LEU A 127 3.53 -4.95 -11.38
N MET A 128 4.83 -5.19 -11.18
CA MET A 128 5.41 -5.40 -9.86
C MET A 128 5.23 -4.17 -8.96
N SER A 129 5.33 -2.96 -9.50
CA SER A 129 5.07 -1.71 -8.75
C SER A 129 3.61 -1.60 -8.30
N LEU A 130 2.64 -1.90 -9.17
CA LEU A 130 1.23 -1.91 -8.79
C LEU A 130 0.95 -2.97 -7.72
N LEU A 131 1.52 -4.18 -7.87
CA LEU A 131 1.41 -5.22 -6.86
C LEU A 131 2.08 -4.81 -5.53
N PHE A 132 3.12 -3.98 -5.58
CA PHE A 132 3.78 -3.44 -4.38
C PHE A 132 2.86 -2.52 -3.57
N GLU A 133 1.99 -1.75 -4.22
CA GLU A 133 1.02 -0.90 -3.53
C GLU A 133 -0.04 -1.74 -2.80
N GLU A 134 -0.48 -2.83 -3.44
CA GLU A 134 -1.49 -3.75 -2.91
C GLU A 134 -0.93 -4.66 -1.81
N MET A 135 0.29 -5.19 -1.98
CA MET A 135 0.93 -6.10 -1.03
C MET A 135 2.41 -5.75 -0.80
N PRO A 136 2.69 -4.74 0.03
CA PRO A 136 4.03 -4.17 0.10
C PRO A 136 5.08 -5.13 0.69
N PHE A 137 4.74 -5.90 1.73
CA PHE A 137 5.69 -6.82 2.37
C PHE A 137 6.08 -8.03 1.52
N PRO A 138 5.14 -8.78 0.90
CA PRO A 138 5.51 -9.87 -0.01
C PRO A 138 6.39 -9.40 -1.17
N CYS A 139 6.05 -8.25 -1.78
CA CYS A 139 6.81 -7.68 -2.88
C CYS A 139 8.23 -7.26 -2.45
N ALA A 140 8.38 -6.60 -1.30
CA ALA A 140 9.70 -6.23 -0.77
C ALA A 140 10.59 -7.45 -0.50
N ARG A 141 10.03 -8.51 0.09
CA ARG A 141 10.76 -9.76 0.36
C ARG A 141 11.27 -10.42 -0.93
N ILE A 142 10.45 -10.44 -1.98
CA ILE A 142 10.86 -10.97 -3.30
C ILE A 142 11.91 -10.07 -3.94
N ALA A 143 11.73 -8.75 -3.89
CA ALA A 143 12.70 -7.79 -4.42
C ALA A 143 14.09 -7.95 -3.77
N GLU A 144 14.14 -8.17 -2.46
CA GLU A 144 15.37 -8.46 -1.71
C GLU A 144 15.97 -9.82 -2.11
N LYS A 145 15.16 -10.89 -2.12
CA LYS A 145 15.58 -12.24 -2.53
C LYS A 145 16.25 -12.26 -3.91
N PHE A 146 15.75 -11.47 -4.85
CA PHE A 146 16.27 -11.38 -6.21
C PHE A 146 17.28 -10.25 -6.41
N SER A 147 17.55 -9.43 -5.38
CA SER A 147 18.42 -8.26 -5.46
C SER A 147 18.01 -7.28 -6.59
N LEU A 148 16.71 -7.11 -6.82
CA LEU A 148 16.18 -6.33 -7.95
C LEU A 148 16.64 -4.87 -7.91
N ILE A 149 16.76 -4.29 -6.71
CA ILE A 149 17.23 -2.91 -6.54
C ILE A 149 18.65 -2.75 -7.07
N ASN A 150 19.54 -3.69 -6.78
CA ASN A 150 20.91 -3.67 -7.28
C ASN A 150 20.94 -3.73 -8.82
N TYR A 151 20.10 -4.57 -9.42
CA TYR A 151 19.97 -4.64 -10.87
C TYR A 151 19.50 -3.31 -11.48
N PHE A 152 18.46 -2.67 -10.92
CA PHE A 152 18.02 -1.37 -11.41
C PHE A 152 19.09 -0.29 -11.25
N CYS A 153 19.78 -0.20 -10.10
CA CYS A 153 20.86 0.77 -9.90
C CYS A 153 21.97 0.61 -10.94
N ILE A 154 22.43 -0.63 -11.19
CA ILE A 154 23.46 -0.92 -12.20
C ILE A 154 22.95 -0.57 -13.60
N LEU A 155 21.73 -0.98 -13.97
CA LEU A 155 21.19 -0.73 -15.30
C LEU A 155 21.01 0.77 -15.57
N ILE A 156 20.47 1.52 -14.60
CA ILE A 156 20.30 2.98 -14.70
C ILE A 156 21.66 3.63 -14.91
N HIS A 157 22.67 3.26 -14.11
CA HIS A 157 24.01 3.82 -14.25
C HIS A 157 24.62 3.53 -15.62
N ARG A 158 24.64 2.25 -16.04
CA ARG A 158 25.21 1.84 -17.33
C ARG A 158 24.47 2.46 -18.52
N THR A 159 23.14 2.51 -18.47
CA THR A 159 22.34 3.14 -19.51
C THR A 159 22.60 4.64 -19.58
N THR A 160 22.76 5.30 -18.43
CA THR A 160 23.08 6.74 -18.39
C THR A 160 24.42 7.03 -19.06
N ASP A 161 25.45 6.24 -18.76
CA ASP A 161 26.77 6.41 -19.36
C ASP A 161 26.74 6.16 -20.87
N TYR A 162 25.99 5.14 -21.30
CA TYR A 162 25.79 4.82 -22.71
C TYR A 162 25.07 5.95 -23.47
N LEU A 163 23.93 6.43 -22.98
CA LEU A 163 23.18 7.51 -23.63
C LEU A 163 23.98 8.81 -23.71
N LYS A 164 24.78 9.12 -22.67
CA LYS A 164 25.69 10.28 -22.68
C LYS A 164 26.76 10.14 -23.77
N LYS A 165 27.40 8.97 -23.88
CA LYS A 165 28.42 8.70 -24.91
C LYS A 165 27.84 8.88 -26.31
N CYS A 166 26.63 8.42 -26.53
CA CYS A 166 25.92 8.47 -27.80
C CYS A 166 25.21 9.80 -28.09
N ASN A 167 25.21 10.76 -27.15
CA ASN A 167 24.44 12.00 -27.22
C ASN A 167 22.93 11.78 -27.53
N GLU A 168 22.38 10.66 -27.06
CA GLU A 168 20.97 10.30 -27.24
C GLU A 168 20.11 10.94 -26.15
N LYS A 169 18.97 11.52 -26.55
CA LYS A 169 18.02 12.21 -25.66
C LYS A 169 16.83 11.35 -25.28
N LYS A 170 16.53 10.30 -26.06
CA LYS A 170 15.44 9.37 -25.80
C LYS A 170 15.80 8.47 -24.61
N THR A 171 14.97 8.48 -23.58
CA THR A 171 15.11 7.60 -22.42
C THR A 171 14.41 6.26 -22.65
N PRO A 172 14.92 5.16 -22.07
CA PRO A 172 14.24 3.87 -22.11
C PRO A 172 12.91 3.93 -21.37
N THR A 173 11.92 3.19 -21.86
CA THR A 173 10.56 3.19 -21.29
C THR A 173 10.51 2.61 -19.88
N TRP A 174 11.34 1.62 -19.57
CA TRP A 174 11.42 0.98 -18.24
C TRP A 174 11.95 1.90 -17.13
N LEU A 175 12.58 3.04 -17.49
CA LEU A 175 13.22 3.93 -16.52
C LEU A 175 12.22 4.50 -15.51
N ALA A 176 11.05 4.95 -15.97
CA ALA A 176 10.02 5.50 -15.08
C ALA A 176 9.45 4.45 -14.11
N PRO A 177 9.02 3.24 -14.56
CA PRO A 177 8.63 2.16 -13.64
C PRO A 177 9.74 1.75 -12.67
N ALA A 178 11.01 1.77 -13.08
CA ALA A 178 12.13 1.44 -12.20
C ALA A 178 12.26 2.42 -11.03
N PHE A 179 12.11 3.73 -11.26
CA PHE A 179 12.13 4.72 -10.19
C PHE A 179 10.96 4.55 -9.22
N ILE A 180 9.75 4.30 -9.75
CA ILE A 180 8.57 4.00 -8.92
C ILE A 180 8.83 2.77 -8.04
N PHE A 181 9.38 1.71 -8.63
CA PHE A 181 9.70 0.48 -7.92
C PHE A 181 10.72 0.70 -6.79
N ILE A 182 11.79 1.48 -7.06
CA ILE A 182 12.81 1.81 -6.05
C ILE A 182 12.20 2.62 -4.89
N ASP A 183 11.39 3.64 -5.19
CA ASP A 183 10.71 4.46 -4.18
C ASP A 183 9.78 3.61 -3.28
N LEU A 184 8.97 2.75 -3.90
CA LEU A 184 8.07 1.84 -3.17
C LEU A 184 8.86 0.87 -2.26
N TYR A 185 9.98 0.33 -2.75
CA TYR A 185 10.85 -0.53 -1.97
C TYR A 185 11.49 0.21 -0.79
N GLU A 186 12.00 1.44 -1.01
CA GLU A 186 12.59 2.26 0.05
C GLU A 186 11.55 2.55 1.15
N LYS A 187 10.35 2.98 0.75
CA LYS A 187 9.24 3.28 1.67
C LYS A 187 8.91 2.09 2.57
N VAL A 188 8.81 0.89 2.00
CA VAL A 188 8.53 -0.33 2.77
C VAL A 188 9.71 -0.78 3.60
N SER A 189 10.93 -0.66 3.10
CA SER A 189 12.14 -0.99 3.84
C SER A 189 12.28 -0.10 5.09
N LEU A 190 12.03 1.20 4.94
CA LEU A 190 12.04 2.15 6.05
C LEU A 190 10.93 1.86 7.05
N ALA A 191 9.71 1.60 6.58
CA ALA A 191 8.59 1.20 7.44
C ALA A 191 8.89 -0.10 8.21
N SER A 192 9.50 -1.08 7.55
CA SER A 192 9.89 -2.36 8.14
C SER A 192 10.97 -2.18 9.21
N LYS A 193 12.00 -1.36 8.93
CA LYS A 193 13.05 -1.03 9.91
C LYS A 193 12.48 -0.33 11.14
N ARG A 194 11.58 0.65 10.95
CA ARG A 194 10.89 1.34 12.05
C ARG A 194 10.05 0.37 12.89
N ARG A 195 9.29 -0.52 12.22
CA ARG A 195 8.49 -1.56 12.90
C ARG A 195 9.37 -2.54 13.67
N ALA A 196 10.52 -2.93 13.14
CA ALA A 196 11.47 -3.82 13.83
C ALA A 196 12.00 -3.20 15.13
N ILE A 197 12.38 -1.91 15.12
CA ILE A 197 12.85 -1.20 16.32
C ILE A 197 11.74 -1.12 17.38
N ILE A 198 10.52 -0.79 16.97
CA ILE A 198 9.37 -0.74 17.88
C ILE A 198 9.11 -2.12 18.50
N ASN A 199 9.09 -3.16 17.68
CA ASN A 199 8.88 -4.53 18.14
C ASN A 199 10.00 -5.01 19.06
N GLN A 200 11.24 -4.57 18.85
CA GLN A 200 12.36 -4.91 19.71
C GLN A 200 12.28 -4.20 21.06
N ASN A 201 12.00 -2.90 21.08
CA ASN A 201 12.02 -2.08 22.29
C ASN A 201 10.76 -2.25 23.17
N TYR A 202 9.63 -2.59 22.55
CA TYR A 202 8.33 -2.62 23.20
C TYR A 202 7.62 -3.98 23.11
N ARG A 203 8.39 -5.06 22.85
CA ARG A 203 7.85 -6.43 22.74
C ARG A 203 6.94 -6.82 23.89
N ASP A 204 7.35 -6.47 25.11
CA ASP A 204 6.69 -6.87 26.36
C ASP A 204 5.73 -5.79 26.90
N TYR A 205 5.46 -4.74 26.11
CA TYR A 205 4.58 -3.64 26.51
C TYR A 205 3.17 -3.86 25.96
N ASN A 206 2.18 -3.38 26.71
CA ASN A 206 0.80 -3.36 26.27
C ASN A 206 0.59 -2.24 25.25
N ARG A 207 0.03 -2.58 24.09
CA ARG A 207 -0.42 -1.61 23.08
C ARG A 207 -1.72 -0.95 23.53
N VAL A 208 -1.68 0.36 23.75
CA VAL A 208 -2.82 1.16 24.23
C VAL A 208 -3.14 2.25 23.24
N TRP A 209 -4.30 2.13 22.61
CA TRP A 209 -4.88 3.12 21.72
C TRP A 209 -5.60 4.20 22.54
N GLN A 210 -5.41 5.45 22.14
CA GLN A 210 -5.97 6.60 22.80
C GLN A 210 -6.62 7.54 21.79
N TRP A 211 -7.63 8.30 22.24
CA TRP A 211 -8.25 9.38 21.49
C TRP A 211 -8.12 10.69 22.27
N PHE A 212 -7.97 11.80 21.54
CA PHE A 212 -7.83 13.11 22.15
C PHE A 212 -9.20 13.74 22.43
N ASP A 213 -9.43 14.10 23.70
CA ASP A 213 -10.59 14.91 24.10
C ASP A 213 -10.22 16.37 24.08
N GLU A 214 -10.70 17.09 23.07
CA GLU A 214 -10.46 18.53 22.90
C GLU A 214 -11.00 19.36 24.06
N ARG A 215 -12.12 18.96 24.68
CA ARG A 215 -12.72 19.72 25.78
C ARG A 215 -11.92 19.58 27.07
N ALA A 216 -11.41 18.39 27.31
CA ALA A 216 -10.61 18.08 28.50
C ALA A 216 -9.09 18.25 28.26
N VAL A 217 -8.69 18.56 27.03
CA VAL A 217 -7.29 18.69 26.55
C VAL A 217 -6.44 17.51 27.03
N ARG A 218 -6.95 16.28 26.86
CA ARG A 218 -6.26 15.07 27.34
C ARG A 218 -6.49 13.85 26.44
N TRP A 219 -5.53 12.95 26.45
CA TRP A 219 -5.66 11.61 25.85
C TRP A 219 -6.46 10.70 26.76
N ASN A 220 -7.43 9.97 26.20
CA ASN A 220 -8.22 8.96 26.89
C ASN A 220 -8.05 7.61 26.21
N ASN A 221 -7.88 6.56 27.01
CA ASN A 221 -7.75 5.20 26.50
C ASN A 221 -9.08 4.70 25.94
N TYR A 222 -9.03 3.92 24.87
CA TYR A 222 -10.20 3.13 24.47
C TYR A 222 -10.48 2.03 25.50
N PRO A 223 -11.76 1.62 25.69
CA PRO A 223 -12.09 0.46 26.50
C PRO A 223 -11.44 -0.80 25.91
N ALA A 224 -11.12 -1.79 26.76
CA ALA A 224 -10.30 -2.94 26.40
C ALA A 224 -10.77 -3.70 25.14
N THR A 225 -12.08 -3.90 24.98
CA THR A 225 -12.66 -4.57 23.81
C THR A 225 -12.36 -3.80 22.52
N GLN A 226 -12.62 -2.49 22.49
CA GLN A 226 -12.37 -1.65 21.33
C GLN A 226 -10.88 -1.44 21.09
N ASN A 227 -10.08 -1.29 22.16
CA ASN A 227 -8.63 -1.25 22.04
C ASN A 227 -8.10 -2.46 21.27
N LYS A 228 -8.55 -3.67 21.64
CA LYS A 228 -8.18 -4.90 20.94
C LYS A 228 -8.66 -4.92 19.49
N GLN A 229 -9.92 -4.51 19.22
CA GLN A 229 -10.44 -4.45 17.85
C GLN A 229 -9.62 -3.51 16.94
N ILE A 230 -9.27 -2.33 17.44
CA ILE A 230 -8.45 -1.36 16.72
C ILE A 230 -7.05 -1.93 16.51
N ASP A 231 -6.47 -2.54 17.53
CA ASP A 231 -5.12 -3.09 17.51
C ASP A 231 -4.99 -4.29 16.55
N ASP A 232 -5.97 -5.19 16.53
CA ASP A 232 -6.02 -6.33 15.61
C ASP A 232 -6.16 -5.84 14.16
N ALA A 233 -7.05 -4.89 13.89
CA ALA A 233 -7.21 -4.31 12.55
C ALA A 233 -5.93 -3.59 12.08
N TYR A 234 -5.30 -2.81 12.97
CA TYR A 234 -4.03 -2.14 12.67
C TYR A 234 -2.90 -3.15 12.41
N ALA A 235 -2.81 -4.21 13.21
CA ALA A 235 -1.81 -5.26 13.05
C ALA A 235 -1.96 -6.03 11.73
N ASN A 236 -3.21 -6.24 11.30
CA ASN A 236 -3.54 -6.85 10.01
C ASN A 236 -3.30 -5.93 8.81
N GLY A 237 -2.98 -4.65 9.02
CA GLY A 237 -2.73 -3.69 7.96
C GLY A 237 -4.00 -3.16 7.28
N GLU A 238 -5.15 -3.28 7.94
CA GLU A 238 -6.39 -2.69 7.46
C GLU A 238 -6.24 -1.15 7.36
N PRO A 239 -6.82 -0.48 6.35
CA PRO A 239 -6.75 0.98 6.24
C PRO A 239 -7.64 1.68 7.27
N SER A 240 -8.67 0.98 7.75
CA SER A 240 -9.63 1.50 8.72
C SER A 240 -10.30 0.39 9.54
N CYS A 241 -10.91 0.76 10.66
CA CYS A 241 -11.67 -0.15 11.52
C CYS A 241 -12.96 0.53 11.99
N LYS A 242 -14.09 -0.17 11.97
CA LYS A 242 -15.34 0.30 12.57
C LYS A 242 -15.48 -0.20 13.99
N ILE A 243 -15.76 0.72 14.93
CA ILE A 243 -15.99 0.40 16.33
C ILE A 243 -17.29 1.02 16.83
N VAL A 244 -17.90 0.38 17.82
CA VAL A 244 -19.11 0.89 18.49
C VAL A 244 -18.80 1.18 19.94
N ILE A 245 -19.05 2.41 20.39
CA ILE A 245 -18.86 2.85 21.78
C ILE A 245 -20.14 3.54 22.22
N GLN A 246 -20.74 3.07 23.32
CA GLN A 246 -21.96 3.66 23.90
C GLN A 246 -23.08 3.88 22.86
N ARG A 247 -23.30 2.90 21.97
CA ARG A 247 -24.29 2.91 20.87
C ARG A 247 -24.02 3.95 19.76
N ARG A 248 -22.83 4.54 19.70
CA ARG A 248 -22.38 5.38 18.59
C ARG A 248 -21.35 4.64 17.75
N ASN A 249 -21.45 4.81 16.45
CA ASN A 249 -20.54 4.19 15.51
C ASN A 249 -19.41 5.15 15.15
N TYR A 250 -18.19 4.62 15.14
CA TYR A 250 -16.99 5.36 14.83
C TYR A 250 -16.16 4.62 13.79
N ILE A 251 -15.60 5.38 12.87
CA ILE A 251 -14.60 4.90 11.91
C ILE A 251 -13.24 5.37 12.38
N ILE A 252 -12.35 4.43 12.62
CA ILE A 252 -10.93 4.66 12.85
C ILE A 252 -10.21 4.61 11.51
N GLN A 253 -9.51 5.67 11.15
CA GLN A 253 -8.70 5.76 9.94
C GLN A 253 -7.22 5.77 10.32
N PHE A 254 -6.49 4.72 9.95
CA PHE A 254 -5.10 4.54 10.37
C PHE A 254 -4.11 5.39 9.56
N ASN A 255 -4.45 5.69 8.29
CA ASN A 255 -3.63 6.54 7.43
C ASN A 255 -3.53 7.99 7.93
N THR A 256 -4.62 8.52 8.50
CA THR A 256 -4.69 9.88 9.03
C THR A 256 -4.59 9.94 10.55
N MET A 257 -4.64 8.78 11.23
CA MET A 257 -4.69 8.66 12.69
C MET A 257 -5.85 9.48 13.28
N LEU A 258 -7.04 9.32 12.70
CA LEU A 258 -8.27 9.99 13.13
C LEU A 258 -9.39 9.00 13.44
N GLN A 259 -10.18 9.31 14.48
CA GLN A 259 -11.50 8.75 14.72
C GLN A 259 -12.56 9.70 14.16
N THR A 260 -13.50 9.19 13.37
CA THR A 260 -14.66 9.94 12.87
C THR A 260 -15.95 9.35 13.43
N ASN A 261 -16.82 10.19 14.02
CA ASN A 261 -18.18 9.80 14.37
C ASN A 261 -19.04 9.67 13.11
N GLU A 262 -19.67 8.52 12.87
CA GLU A 262 -20.53 8.34 11.68
C GLU A 262 -21.76 9.24 11.70
N ASP A 263 -22.32 9.55 12.88
CA ASP A 263 -23.55 10.34 12.98
C ASP A 263 -23.31 11.85 12.84
N THR A 264 -22.21 12.34 13.40
CA THR A 264 -21.94 13.79 13.51
C THR A 264 -20.76 14.26 12.66
N HIS A 265 -20.06 13.35 11.99
CA HIS A 265 -18.81 13.59 11.27
C HIS A 265 -17.70 14.29 12.08
N ASN A 266 -17.83 14.30 13.41
CA ASN A 266 -16.82 14.90 14.29
C ASN A 266 -15.54 14.05 14.26
N LYS A 267 -14.39 14.70 14.08
CA LYS A 267 -13.09 14.04 13.95
C LYS A 267 -12.24 14.30 15.18
N ARG A 268 -11.56 13.26 15.67
CA ARG A 268 -10.64 13.35 16.81
C ARG A 268 -9.32 12.65 16.49
N PRO A 269 -8.17 13.25 16.85
CA PRO A 269 -6.89 12.56 16.80
C PRO A 269 -6.88 11.29 17.63
N ILE A 270 -6.19 10.27 17.12
CA ILE A 270 -5.90 9.03 17.84
C ILE A 270 -4.40 8.75 17.85
N MET A 271 -3.94 7.96 18.81
CA MET A 271 -2.56 7.49 18.84
C MET A 271 -2.43 6.10 19.45
N LEU A 272 -1.36 5.41 19.08
CA LEU A 272 -0.91 4.18 19.72
C LEU A 272 0.23 4.50 20.70
N THR A 273 0.11 4.01 21.93
CA THR A 273 1.12 4.12 22.98
C THR A 273 1.49 2.74 23.54
N PHE A 274 2.64 2.65 24.20
CA PHE A 274 3.14 1.42 24.81
C PHE A 274 3.19 1.60 26.33
N SER A 275 2.39 0.82 27.06
CA SER A 275 2.34 0.85 28.53
C SER A 275 3.05 -0.36 29.11
N LYS A 276 3.90 -0.15 30.13
CA LYS A 276 4.53 -1.28 30.84
C LYS A 276 3.44 -2.17 31.47
N PRO A 277 3.57 -3.50 31.40
CA PRO A 277 2.68 -4.38 32.12
C PRO A 277 2.80 -4.09 33.63
N SER A 278 1.66 -3.84 34.28
CA SER A 278 1.60 -3.73 35.73
C SER A 278 2.03 -5.07 36.32
N THR A 279 3.23 -5.12 36.90
CA THR A 279 3.60 -6.20 37.81
C THR A 279 2.63 -6.13 38.96
N LYS A 280 1.67 -7.07 39.01
CA LYS A 280 0.84 -7.26 40.19
C LYS A 280 1.76 -7.68 41.32
N THR A 281 2.27 -6.72 42.08
CA THR A 281 2.79 -6.97 43.41
C THR A 281 1.60 -7.46 44.23
N THR A 282 1.54 -8.76 44.48
CA THR A 282 0.70 -9.33 45.54
C THR A 282 1.23 -8.81 46.87
N ASN A 283 0.84 -7.59 47.23
CA ASN A 283 0.96 -7.11 48.59
C ASN A 283 -0.43 -7.22 49.22
N THR A 284 -0.63 -8.32 49.94
CA THR A 284 -1.45 -8.33 51.14
C THR A 284 -0.90 -7.25 52.09
N ASP A 285 -1.49 -6.07 52.10
CA ASP A 285 -1.93 -5.45 53.35
C ASP A 285 -2.79 -4.21 53.09
N GLY A 286 -3.84 -4.08 53.90
CA GLY A 286 -4.76 -2.96 53.83
C GLY A 286 -4.09 -1.68 54.29
N SER A 287 -4.00 -0.68 53.41
CA SER A 287 -3.90 0.72 53.81
C SER A 287 -4.36 1.63 52.66
N VAL A 288 -5.34 2.46 52.97
CA VAL A 288 -5.98 3.43 52.07
C VAL A 288 -4.97 4.53 51.71
N PRO A 289 -4.78 4.90 50.42
CA PRO A 289 -4.03 6.10 50.07
C PRO A 289 -4.95 7.33 49.99
N ILE A 290 -4.65 8.31 50.84
CA ILE A 290 -5.13 9.71 50.77
C ILE A 290 -4.44 10.39 49.57
N PRO A 291 -5.11 11.25 48.78
CA PRO A 291 -4.49 11.90 47.62
C PRO A 291 -3.56 13.06 48.05
N PRO A 292 -2.39 13.24 47.41
CA PRO A 292 -1.57 14.42 47.66
C PRO A 292 -2.05 15.61 46.83
N THR A 293 -2.51 16.64 47.53
CA THR A 293 -2.62 18.01 47.02
C THR A 293 -1.21 18.59 46.85
N SER A 294 -0.86 19.04 45.64
CA SER A 294 0.35 19.85 45.43
C SER A 294 0.17 20.77 44.22
N SER A 295 -0.19 22.00 44.52
CA SER A 295 0.09 23.18 43.69
C SER A 295 1.59 23.31 43.47
N ARG A 296 2.03 23.39 42.21
CA ARG A 296 3.36 23.91 41.89
C ARG A 296 3.28 24.88 40.71
N THR A 297 3.47 26.13 41.08
CA THR A 297 3.81 27.30 40.27
C THR A 297 5.04 27.02 39.42
N PHE A 298 4.98 27.31 38.13
CA PHE A 298 6.14 27.35 37.25
C PHE A 298 6.86 28.70 37.42
N SER A 299 8.08 28.67 37.92
CA SER A 299 9.05 29.77 37.81
C SER A 299 10.08 29.37 36.74
N ALA A 300 10.14 30.15 35.66
CA ALA A 300 11.13 30.02 34.61
C ALA A 300 12.47 30.58 35.10
N SER A 301 13.52 29.77 35.06
CA SER A 301 14.90 30.22 35.21
C SER A 301 15.57 30.20 33.84
N HIS A 302 15.93 31.40 33.37
CA HIS A 302 16.91 31.64 32.32
C HIS A 302 18.26 31.04 32.72
N THR A 303 18.86 30.26 31.82
CA THR A 303 20.30 30.01 31.78
C THR A 303 20.80 30.55 30.46
N SER A 304 21.55 31.63 30.55
CA SER A 304 22.36 32.24 29.50
C SER A 304 23.76 31.65 29.61
N ASP A 305 24.13 30.82 28.64
CA ASP A 305 25.51 30.44 28.35
C ASP A 305 25.65 30.66 26.83
N ASP A 306 26.25 31.78 26.44
CA ASP A 306 26.82 31.94 25.11
C ASP A 306 28.18 32.63 25.33
N ASP A 307 29.22 31.88 24.97
CA ASP A 307 30.62 32.19 25.08
C ASP A 307 31.02 33.32 24.13
N ASP A 308 31.81 34.25 24.66
CA ASP A 308 32.64 35.19 23.91
C ASP A 308 33.75 34.42 23.18
N ASP A 309 33.90 34.62 21.88
CA ASP A 309 35.20 34.55 21.21
C ASP A 309 35.19 35.51 20.01
N ASP A 310 35.98 36.56 20.16
CA ASP A 310 36.39 37.54 19.17
C ASP A 310 37.24 36.87 18.06
N ASP A 311 37.04 37.27 16.81
CA ASP A 311 38.14 37.46 15.86
C ASP A 311 37.70 38.42 14.74
N ASP A 312 38.29 39.61 14.79
CA ASP A 312 38.32 40.62 13.73
C ASP A 312 39.08 40.10 12.49
N ASP A 313 38.60 40.44 11.29
CA ASP A 313 39.43 41.08 10.26
C ASP A 313 38.61 41.44 9.01
N ASP A 314 38.44 42.75 8.84
CA ASP A 314 38.74 43.54 7.64
C ASP A 314 38.21 43.14 6.24
N ASP A 315 37.20 43.92 5.84
CA ASP A 315 37.29 44.95 4.80
C ASP A 315 36.98 44.65 3.31
N GLN A 316 36.18 45.58 2.78
CA GLN A 316 36.01 46.02 1.39
C GLN A 316 35.14 45.22 0.40
N GLN A 317 33.92 45.75 0.23
CA GLN A 317 33.15 45.83 -1.03
C GLN A 317 33.87 46.70 -2.08
N PRO A 318 33.48 46.69 -3.38
CA PRO A 318 32.17 46.30 -3.94
C PRO A 318 32.13 45.02 -4.79
#